data_AF-A0A2W6CBW7-F1
#
_entry.id   AF-A0A2W6CBW7-F1
#
_cell.length_a   1.000
_cell.length_b   1.000
_cell.length_c   1.000
_cell.angle_alpha   90.00
_cell.angle_beta   90.00
_cell.angle_gamma   90.00
#
_symmetry.space_group_name_H-M   'P 1'
#
loop_
_entity.id
_entity.type
_entity.pdbx_description
1 polymer ?
#
loop_
_entity_poly.entity_id
_entity_poly.type
_entity_poly.pdbx_seq_one_letter_code
_entity_poly.pdbx_strand_id
1 'polypeptide(L)'
;MDRTELRRWIEDALARHDRDTREREEADATVTVEEIIDAVWGRLPLAVRRQTNRAQVQASLTILTLRHGIAMTRDDSGAAPSLES
;
A
#
# COMPACT_ATOMS: atom_id res chain seq x y z
N MET A 1 17.19 -3.76 10.39
CA MET A 1 16.01 -4.20 9.60
C MET A 1 16.28 -4.03 8.12
N ASP A 2 16.02 -5.05 7.31
CA ASP A 2 16.17 -4.96 5.85
C ASP A 2 14.97 -4.26 5.19
N ARG A 3 15.20 -3.59 4.06
CA ARG A 3 14.14 -2.88 3.32
C ARG A 3 13.07 -3.83 2.79
N THR A 4 13.44 -5.05 2.41
CA THR A 4 12.51 -6.09 1.93
C THR A 4 11.63 -6.58 3.07
N GLU A 5 12.20 -6.72 4.26
CA GLU A 5 11.46 -7.09 5.48
C GLU A 5 10.45 -6.02 5.86
N LEU A 6 10.85 -4.73 5.85
CA LEU A 6 9.95 -3.62 6.11
C LEU A 6 8.82 -3.56 5.08
N ARG A 7 9.15 -3.77 3.81
CA ARG A 7 8.15 -3.83 2.73
C ARG A 7 7.11 -4.91 2.99
N ARG A 8 7.52 -6.14 3.34
CA ARG A 8 6.58 -7.24 3.63
C ARG A 8 5.62 -6.91 4.76
N TRP A 9 6.12 -6.30 5.83
CA TRP A 9 5.27 -5.88 6.95
C TRP A 9 4.27 -4.79 6.56
N ILE A 10 4.69 -3.84 5.73
CA ILE A 10 3.82 -2.77 5.22
C ILE A 10 2.74 -3.36 4.29
N GLU A 11 3.12 -4.24 3.37
CA GLU A 11 2.20 -4.91 2.44
C GLU A 11 1.15 -5.77 3.20
N ASP A 12 1.57 -6.53 4.22
CA ASP A 12 0.64 -7.30 5.07
C ASP A 12 -0.32 -6.37 5.84
N ALA A 13 0.20 -5.28 6.41
CA ALA A 13 -0.62 -4.33 7.16
C ALA A 13 -1.63 -3.60 6.27
N LEU A 14 -1.25 -3.23 5.04
CA LEU A 14 -2.14 -2.67 4.02
C LEU A 14 -3.25 -3.67 3.64
N ALA A 15 -2.90 -4.91 3.32
CA ALA A 15 -3.88 -5.93 2.92
C ALA A 15 -4.92 -6.20 4.01
N ARG A 16 -4.52 -6.11 5.29
CA ARG A 16 -5.45 -6.19 6.43
C ARG A 16 -6.31 -4.95 6.55
N HIS A 17 -5.74 -3.77 6.39
CA HIS A 17 -6.51 -2.53 6.41
C HIS A 17 -7.57 -2.51 5.30
N ASP A 18 -7.21 -2.86 4.07
CA ASP A 18 -8.14 -2.94 2.93
C ASP A 18 -9.28 -3.93 3.21
N ARG A 19 -8.98 -5.07 3.85
CA ARG A 19 -10.00 -6.04 4.26
C ARG A 19 -10.94 -5.43 5.31
N ASP A 20 -10.38 -4.82 6.36
CA ASP A 20 -11.16 -4.23 7.45
C ASP A 20 -12.07 -3.11 6.93
N THR A 21 -11.58 -2.26 6.00
CA THR A 21 -12.36 -1.19 5.36
C THR A 21 -13.52 -1.77 4.55
N ARG A 22 -13.26 -2.83 3.76
CA ARG A 22 -14.31 -3.53 3.00
C ARG A 22 -15.35 -4.18 3.91
N GLU A 23 -14.92 -4.80 5.00
CA GLU A 23 -15.82 -5.43 5.99
C GLU A 23 -16.71 -4.41 6.71
N ARG A 24 -16.25 -3.16 6.83
CA ARG A 24 -17.00 -2.05 7.45
C ARG A 24 -17.90 -1.29 6.50
N GLU A 25 -17.90 -1.64 5.21
CA GLU A 25 -18.58 -0.87 4.14
C GLU A 25 -18.18 0.63 4.15
N GLU A 26 -16.98 0.94 4.65
CA GLU A 26 -16.44 2.29 4.59
C GLU A 26 -16.11 2.60 3.12
N ALA A 27 -16.73 3.65 2.57
CA ALA A 27 -16.44 4.07 1.21
C ALA A 27 -14.97 4.52 1.11
N ASP A 28 -14.26 4.08 0.06
CA ASP A 28 -12.85 4.44 -0.20
C ASP A 28 -12.60 5.96 -0.15
N ALA A 29 -13.62 6.78 -0.44
CA ALA A 29 -13.56 8.25 -0.39
C ALA A 29 -13.42 8.83 1.03
N THR A 30 -13.65 8.04 2.08
CA THR A 30 -13.54 8.47 3.47
C THR A 30 -12.15 8.17 4.06
N VAL A 31 -11.41 7.22 3.49
CA VAL A 31 -10.11 6.80 4.02
C VAL A 31 -9.02 7.79 3.62
N THR A 32 -8.41 8.43 4.61
CA THR A 32 -7.32 9.38 4.39
C THR A 32 -5.94 8.71 4.37
N VAL A 33 -4.95 9.38 3.76
CA VAL A 33 -3.56 8.92 3.78
C VAL A 33 -3.01 8.82 5.21
N GLU A 34 -3.41 9.72 6.10
CA GLU A 34 -2.98 9.70 7.51
C GLU A 34 -3.54 8.47 8.23
N GLU A 35 -4.82 8.14 8.02
CA GLU A 35 -5.43 6.93 8.57
C GLU A 35 -4.74 5.67 8.08
N ILE A 36 -4.38 5.58 6.80
CA ILE A 36 -3.62 4.45 6.26
C ILE A 36 -2.25 4.35 6.94
N ILE A 37 -1.54 5.46 7.13
CA ILE A 37 -0.24 5.48 7.80
C ILE A 37 -0.38 5.04 9.26
N ASP A 38 -1.39 5.52 9.98
CA ASP A 38 -1.66 5.14 11.37
C ASP A 38 -2.06 3.66 11.50
N ALA A 39 -2.93 3.20 10.61
CA ALA A 39 -3.37 1.83 10.48
C ALA A 39 -2.20 0.87 10.22
N VAL A 40 -1.29 1.24 9.31
CA VAL A 40 -0.09 0.46 9.01
C VAL A 40 0.86 0.49 10.20
N TRP A 41 1.16 1.68 10.74
CA TRP A 41 2.09 1.84 11.86
C TRP A 41 1.65 1.08 13.11
N GLY A 42 0.35 1.14 13.44
CA GLY A 42 -0.23 0.45 14.59
C GLY A 42 -0.14 -1.07 14.51
N ARG A 43 -0.17 -1.63 13.30
CA ARG A 43 -0.09 -3.08 13.05
C ARG A 43 1.36 -3.60 12.97
N LEU A 44 2.37 -2.73 12.91
CA LEU A 44 3.77 -3.17 12.91
C LEU A 44 4.17 -3.77 14.27
N PRO A 45 4.90 -4.92 14.28
CA PRO A 45 5.46 -5.48 15.50
C PRO A 45 6.32 -4.46 16.25
N LEU A 46 6.32 -4.50 17.59
CA LEU A 46 7.12 -3.56 18.39
C LEU A 46 8.61 -3.61 18.03
N ALA A 47 9.14 -4.80 17.74
CA ALA A 47 10.53 -4.98 17.30
C ALA A 47 10.84 -4.25 15.99
N VAL A 48 9.86 -4.16 15.08
CA VAL A 48 9.95 -3.42 13.81
C VAL A 48 9.89 -1.92 14.09
N ARG A 49 8.92 -1.46 14.88
CA ARG A 49 8.77 -0.03 15.26
C ARG A 49 9.98 0.55 15.98
N ARG A 50 10.77 -0.27 16.68
CA ARG A 50 12.03 0.15 17.32
C ARG A 50 13.19 0.34 16.33
N GLN A 51 13.06 -0.19 15.12
CA GLN A 51 14.11 -0.18 14.08
C GLN A 51 13.76 0.71 12.88
N THR A 52 12.55 1.26 12.86
CA THR A 52 12.06 2.14 11.79
C THR A 52 11.38 3.37 12.38
N ASN A 53 11.02 4.33 11.54
CA ASN A 53 10.28 5.51 11.95
C ASN A 53 9.10 5.77 10.98
N ARG A 54 8.18 6.64 11.41
CA ARG A 54 6.97 6.94 10.66
C ARG A 54 7.25 7.50 9.26
N ALA A 55 8.29 8.31 9.11
CA ALA A 55 8.72 8.86 7.82
C ALA A 55 9.21 7.77 6.85
N GLN A 56 9.91 6.74 7.34
CA GLN A 56 10.33 5.60 6.52
C GLN A 56 9.14 4.75 6.05
N VAL A 57 8.11 4.60 6.90
CA VAL A 57 6.86 3.92 6.52
C VAL A 57 6.12 4.73 5.46
N GLN A 58 5.97 6.04 5.65
CA GLN A 58 5.37 6.94 4.65
C GLN A 58 6.11 6.86 3.31
N ALA A 59 7.44 6.99 3.31
CA ALA A 59 8.23 6.89 2.08
C ALA A 59 8.09 5.54 1.39
N SER A 60 8.01 4.44 2.16
CA SER A 60 7.81 3.10 1.61
C SER A 60 6.41 2.94 1.00
N LEU A 61 5.37 3.46 1.65
CA LEU A 61 4.01 3.50 1.13
C LEU A 61 3.93 4.28 -0.18
N THR A 62 4.52 5.48 -0.22
CA THR A 62 4.59 6.28 -1.46
C THR A 62 5.24 5.51 -2.60
N ILE A 63 6.35 4.82 -2.35
CA ILE A 63 7.03 4.01 -3.39
C ILE A 63 6.15 2.83 -3.84
N LEU A 64 5.43 2.18 -2.92
CA LEU A 64 4.50 1.11 -3.26
C LEU A 64 3.37 1.63 -4.15
N THR A 65 2.73 2.74 -3.78
CA THR A 65 1.67 3.38 -4.58
C THR A 65 2.17 3.79 -5.96
N LEU A 66 3.35 4.43 -6.05
CA LEU A 66 3.94 4.80 -7.34
C LEU A 66 4.23 3.58 -8.22
N ARG A 67 4.77 2.50 -7.65
CA ARG A 67 5.00 1.25 -8.39
C ARG A 67 3.72 0.61 -8.86
N HIS A 68 2.67 0.64 -8.05
CA HIS A 68 1.35 0.12 -8.42
C HIS A 68 0.72 0.94 -9.54
N GLY A 69 0.80 2.27 -9.49
CA GLY A 69 0.33 3.15 -10.57
C GLY A 69 1.10 2.95 -11.89
N ILE A 70 2.41 2.72 -11.83
CA ILE A 70 3.20 2.36 -13.03
C ILE A 70 2.81 0.99 -13.57
N ALA A 71 2.54 0.01 -12.70
CA ALA A 71 2.09 -1.31 -13.13
C ALA A 71 0.71 -1.25 -13.82
N MET A 72 -0.24 -0.49 -13.27
CA MET A 72 -1.57 -0.31 -13.86
C MET A 72 -1.52 0.37 -15.22
N THR A 73 -0.71 1.43 -15.38
CA THR A 73 -0.55 2.11 -16.68
C THR A 73 0.11 1.24 -17.75
N ARG A 74 0.98 0.30 -17.35
CA ARG A 74 1.59 -0.68 -18.25
C ARG A 74 0.60 -1.75 -18.73
N ASP A 75 -0.33 -2.17 -17.87
CA ASP A 75 -1.36 -3.14 -18.21
C ASP A 75 -2.38 -2.55 -19.20
N ASP A 76 -2.79 -1.28 -18.98
CA ASP A 76 -3.69 -0.53 -19.87
C ASP A 76 -3.07 -0.30 -21.27
N SER A 77 -1.76 -0.07 -21.33
CA SER A 77 -1.03 0.11 -22.60
C SER A 77 -0.84 -1.20 -23.39
N GLY A 78 -1.15 -2.36 -22.79
CA GLY A 78 -1.12 -3.68 -23.45
C GLY A 78 -2.39 -4.03 -24.22
N ALA A 79 -3.49 -3.29 -24.00
CA ALA A 79 -4.72 -3.40 -24.76
C ALA A 79 -4.63 -2.55 -26.04
N ALA A 80 -3.71 -2.89 -26.93
CA ALA A 80 -3.84 -2.43 -28.31
C ALA A 80 -5.16 -3.00 -28.86
N PRO A 81 -6.12 -2.19 -29.34
CA PRO A 81 -7.25 -2.73 -30.06
C PRO A 81 -6.68 -3.43 -31.30
N SER A 82 -6.86 -4.75 -31.38
CA SER A 82 -6.76 -5.45 -32.65
C SER A 82 -7.74 -4.76 -33.61
N LEU A 83 -7.21 -3.84 -34.41
CA LEU A 83 -7.87 -3.34 -35.60
C LEU A 83 -7.88 -4.51 -36.58
N GLU A 84 -8.90 -5.35 -36.44
CA GLU A 84 -9.34 -6.23 -37.50
C GLU A 84 -9.97 -5.39 -38.62
N SER A 85 -9.58 -5.74 -39.86
CA SER A 85 -10.08 -5.30 -41.17
C SER A 85 -9.37 -4.12 -41.85
#